data_AF-A0A094HLN1-F1
#
_entry.id   AF-A0A094HLN1-F1
#
_cell.length_a   1.000
_cell.length_b   1.000
_cell.length_c   1.000
_cell.angle_alpha   90.00
_cell.angle_beta   90.00
_cell.angle_gamma   90.00
#
_symmetry.space_group_name_H-M   'P 1'
#
loop_
_entity.id
_entity.type
_entity.pdbx_description
1 polymer ?
#
loop_
_entity_poly.entity_id
_entity_poly.type
_entity_poly.pdbx_seq_one_letter_code
_entity_poly.pdbx_strand_id
1 'polypeptide(L)'
;MADFAGIAKQFTDFYYNQFDSDRSQLAPLYRDNSMLTFESAAVAGAGPIVEKLASLPFAKVKHQVSTLDAQPVEGGGIIILVTGALLVDEEQRPMNYSQCFQLLPDGAGSYFIFNDIFKLVFAPEPVIHRYPIAFKEISNDDDRRGIRHEEFQYIRAMVRDSLLDTLQAGLVRPEKLNTQHASEETGVVCIFLCFALGIANMFHLSIVILFSALCLVSSFIIIFIEIPLLMRVCPTSSTFDSFMQRFTTNYMRALIYFAMAAIQWISIAAGITSLIAAAALLTITAALYALAGVKGQAFTGSKTLGGQGVAQMIV
;
A
#
# COMPACT_ATOMS: atom_id res chain seq x y z
N MET A 1 4.10 20.46 40.68
CA MET A 1 4.50 20.37 39.26
C MET A 1 3.32 20.88 38.45
N ALA A 2 3.51 21.80 37.51
CA ALA A 2 2.43 22.24 36.63
C ALA A 2 1.86 21.03 35.87
N ASP A 3 0.55 21.05 35.56
CA ASP A 3 -0.12 19.99 34.79
C ASP A 3 0.31 20.05 33.31
N PHE A 4 1.54 19.61 33.05
CA PHE A 4 2.14 19.64 31.71
C PHE A 4 1.36 18.78 30.72
N ALA A 5 0.75 17.67 31.17
CA ALA A 5 -0.05 16.79 30.33
C ALA A 5 -1.35 17.46 29.88
N GLY A 6 -2.04 18.14 30.82
CA GLY A 6 -3.22 18.95 30.50
C GLY A 6 -2.88 20.09 29.52
N ILE A 7 -1.79 20.81 29.75
CA ILE A 7 -1.32 21.89 28.86
C ILE A 7 -0.97 21.33 27.48
N ALA A 8 -0.24 20.22 27.39
CA ALA A 8 0.13 19.59 26.13
C ALA A 8 -1.10 19.20 25.31
N LYS A 9 -2.11 18.58 25.94
CA LYS A 9 -3.35 18.22 25.26
C LYS A 9 -4.09 19.46 24.75
N GLN A 10 -4.25 20.49 25.57
CA GLN A 10 -4.93 21.73 25.17
C GLN A 10 -4.19 22.43 24.02
N PHE A 11 -2.85 22.50 24.09
CA PHE A 11 -2.01 23.04 23.04
C PHE A 11 -2.20 22.26 21.73
N THR A 12 -2.11 20.93 21.78
CA THR A 12 -2.24 20.08 20.59
C THR A 12 -3.63 20.21 19.95
N ASP A 13 -4.70 20.20 20.74
CA ASP A 13 -6.06 20.41 20.26
C ASP A 13 -6.21 21.80 19.62
N PHE A 14 -5.67 22.85 20.24
CA PHE A 14 -5.70 24.21 19.69
C PHE A 14 -4.90 24.32 18.38
N TYR A 15 -3.65 23.86 18.38
CA TYR A 15 -2.73 23.97 17.25
C TYR A 15 -3.30 23.34 15.99
N TYR A 16 -3.74 22.07 16.05
CA TYR A 16 -4.24 21.38 14.86
C TYR A 16 -5.60 21.89 14.40
N ASN A 17 -6.49 22.29 15.31
CA ASN A 17 -7.76 22.92 14.92
C ASN A 17 -7.53 24.25 14.21
N GLN A 18 -6.58 25.05 14.69
CA GLN A 18 -6.22 26.31 14.05
C GLN A 18 -5.51 26.08 12.71
N PHE A 19 -4.61 25.10 12.63
CA PHE A 19 -3.93 24.73 11.39
C PHE A 19 -4.91 24.29 10.30
N ASP A 20 -5.88 23.42 10.66
CA ASP A 20 -6.91 22.91 9.76
C ASP A 20 -7.85 24.00 9.25
N SER A 21 -8.08 25.04 10.06
CA SER A 21 -9.05 26.12 9.76
C SER A 21 -8.40 27.30 9.04
N ASP A 22 -7.38 27.90 9.66
CA ASP A 22 -6.62 29.02 9.12
C ASP A 22 -5.22 29.06 9.74
N ARG A 23 -4.25 28.54 9.00
CA ARG A 23 -2.84 28.45 9.41
C ARG A 23 -2.15 29.83 9.55
N SER A 24 -2.72 30.91 8.98
CA SER A 24 -2.16 32.26 9.15
C SER A 24 -2.25 32.75 10.61
N GLN A 25 -3.22 32.23 11.35
CA GLN A 25 -3.45 32.57 12.77
C GLN A 25 -2.50 31.82 13.73
N LEU A 26 -1.57 31.02 13.22
CA LEU A 26 -0.56 30.34 14.06
C LEU A 26 0.58 31.29 14.48
N ALA A 27 0.69 32.47 13.87
CA ALA A 27 1.76 33.43 14.16
C ALA A 27 1.97 33.73 15.66
N PRO A 28 0.92 33.93 16.49
CA PRO A 28 1.07 34.25 17.91
C PRO A 28 1.67 33.10 18.75
N LEU A 29 1.71 31.88 18.22
CA LEU A 29 2.31 30.73 18.92
C LEU A 29 3.84 30.71 18.81
N TYR A 30 4.41 31.46 17.87
CA TYR A 30 5.85 31.52 17.63
C TYR A 30 6.44 32.85 18.12
N ARG A 31 7.77 32.90 18.23
CA ARG A 31 8.58 34.06 18.60
C ARG A 31 9.74 34.21 17.62
N ASP A 32 10.49 35.29 17.72
CA ASP A 32 11.65 35.54 16.84
C ASP A 32 12.77 34.50 17.00
N ASN A 33 12.84 33.85 18.16
CA ASN A 33 13.79 32.78 18.46
C ASN A 33 13.22 31.37 18.23
N SER A 34 12.01 31.24 17.67
CA SER A 34 11.43 29.94 17.33
C SER A 34 12.08 29.35 16.08
N MET A 35 12.08 28.02 15.99
CA MET A 35 12.47 27.29 14.77
C MET A 35 11.44 26.25 14.37
N LEU A 36 11.17 26.18 13.07
CA LEU A 36 10.42 25.11 12.41
C LEU A 36 11.39 24.30 11.53
N THR A 37 11.34 22.98 11.61
CA THR A 37 11.89 22.07 10.59
C THR A 37 10.74 21.31 9.95
N PHE A 38 10.46 21.60 8.67
CA PHE A 38 9.40 20.95 7.90
C PHE A 38 10.01 20.10 6.79
N GLU A 39 9.82 18.78 6.81
CA GLU A 39 10.36 17.88 5.79
C GLU A 39 11.88 18.00 5.59
N SER A 40 12.62 18.30 6.66
CA SER A 40 14.08 18.56 6.67
C SER A 40 14.51 19.97 6.27
N ALA A 41 13.60 20.87 5.90
CA ALA A 41 13.91 22.29 5.67
C ALA A 41 13.68 23.10 6.95
N ALA A 42 14.74 23.74 7.46
CA ALA A 42 14.68 24.56 8.66
C ALA A 42 14.41 26.05 8.34
N VAL A 43 13.57 26.68 9.16
CA VAL A 43 13.20 28.10 9.09
C VAL A 43 13.15 28.65 10.52
N ALA A 44 13.64 29.87 10.72
CA ALA A 44 13.68 30.54 12.03
C ALA A 44 12.86 31.83 12.03
N GLY A 45 12.26 32.14 13.18
CA GLY A 45 11.46 33.34 13.42
C GLY A 45 9.99 33.20 13.03
N ALA A 46 9.11 33.87 13.79
CA ALA A 46 7.65 33.74 13.66
C ALA A 46 7.12 34.07 12.25
N GLY A 47 7.58 35.17 11.65
CA GLY A 47 7.16 35.59 10.30
C GLY A 47 7.49 34.53 9.22
N PRO A 48 8.77 34.16 9.05
CA PRO A 48 9.18 33.13 8.09
C PRO A 48 8.52 31.77 8.32
N ILE A 49 8.28 31.38 9.59
CA ILE A 49 7.57 30.14 9.93
C ILE A 49 6.14 30.17 9.35
N VAL A 50 5.38 31.24 9.62
CA VAL A 50 3.99 31.34 9.16
C VAL A 50 3.92 31.44 7.63
N GLU A 51 4.87 32.14 7.01
CA GLU A 51 5.01 32.17 5.55
C GLU A 51 5.23 30.76 4.98
N LYS A 52 6.11 29.97 5.60
CA LYS A 52 6.37 28.58 5.21
C LYS A 52 5.13 27.69 5.36
N LEU A 53 4.36 27.85 6.43
CA LEU A 53 3.11 27.11 6.63
C LEU A 53 2.04 27.54 5.61
N ALA A 54 1.92 28.84 5.34
CA ALA A 54 1.03 29.41 4.33
C ALA A 54 1.37 28.91 2.91
N SER A 55 2.65 28.74 2.59
CA SER A 55 3.12 28.32 1.26
C SER A 55 2.93 26.82 0.95
N LEU A 56 2.42 26.03 1.90
CA LEU A 56 2.24 24.60 1.67
C LEU A 56 1.20 24.34 0.56
N PRO A 57 1.46 23.40 -0.37
CA PRO A 57 0.71 23.26 -1.63
C PRO A 57 -0.60 22.49 -1.45
N PHE A 58 -1.40 22.87 -0.46
CA PHE A 58 -2.74 22.32 -0.22
C PHE A 58 -3.67 23.39 0.31
N ALA A 59 -4.96 23.29 -0.01
CA ALA A 59 -5.96 24.26 0.42
C ALA A 59 -6.60 23.83 1.74
N LYS A 60 -7.01 22.56 1.85
CA LYS A 60 -7.62 21.98 3.05
C LYS A 60 -6.73 20.88 3.62
N VAL A 61 -6.69 20.80 4.93
CA VAL A 61 -6.04 19.69 5.64
C VAL A 61 -6.88 19.34 6.85
N LYS A 62 -6.92 18.05 7.19
CA LYS A 62 -7.52 17.56 8.43
C LYS A 62 -6.51 16.70 9.16
N HIS A 63 -6.09 17.15 10.34
CA HIS A 63 -5.25 16.35 11.22
C HIS A 63 -6.11 15.41 12.08
N GLN A 64 -5.65 14.17 12.19
CA GLN A 64 -6.15 13.15 13.10
C GLN A 64 -5.01 12.68 13.99
N VAL A 65 -5.01 13.18 15.23
CA VAL A 65 -4.04 12.77 16.26
C VAL A 65 -4.31 11.32 16.67
N SER A 66 -3.27 10.49 16.68
CA SER A 66 -3.33 9.09 17.13
C SER A 66 -2.69 8.91 18.51
N THR A 67 -1.51 9.47 18.72
CA THR A 67 -0.85 9.50 20.03
C THR A 67 -0.33 10.89 20.35
N LEU A 68 -0.29 11.19 21.65
CA LEU A 68 0.30 12.39 22.21
C LEU A 68 1.05 11.97 23.47
N ASP A 69 2.35 12.17 23.45
CA ASP A 69 3.24 11.87 24.57
C ASP A 69 3.95 13.17 24.97
N ALA A 70 3.97 13.50 26.26
CA ALA A 70 4.55 14.75 26.75
C ALA A 70 5.46 14.53 27.95
N GLN A 71 6.51 15.34 28.07
CA GLN A 71 7.40 15.37 29.23
C GLN A 71 7.71 16.82 29.62
N PRO A 72 7.88 17.10 30.92
CA PRO A 72 8.39 18.40 31.37
C PRO A 72 9.88 18.53 31.03
N VAL A 73 10.30 19.75 30.68
CA VAL A 73 11.70 20.12 30.43
C VAL A 73 12.16 21.08 31.53
N GLU A 74 13.47 21.13 31.77
CA GLU A 74 14.06 22.11 32.68
C GLU A 74 13.64 23.56 32.31
N GLY A 75 13.51 24.43 33.32
CA GLY A 75 13.02 25.80 33.11
C GLY A 75 11.50 25.92 32.91
N GLY A 76 10.73 24.85 33.15
CA GLY A 76 9.27 24.87 33.07
C GLY A 76 8.70 24.68 31.66
N GLY A 77 9.55 24.28 30.71
CA GLY A 77 9.14 23.92 29.36
C GLY A 77 8.46 22.55 29.27
N ILE A 78 7.92 22.23 28.10
CA ILE A 78 7.24 20.97 27.81
C ILE A 78 7.70 20.47 26.43
N ILE A 79 8.12 19.22 26.33
CA ILE A 79 8.32 18.55 25.03
C ILE A 79 7.12 17.66 24.75
N ILE A 80 6.62 17.71 23.52
CA ILE A 80 5.42 17.00 23.07
C ILE A 80 5.76 16.27 21.78
N LEU A 81 5.54 14.96 21.75
CA LEU A 81 5.59 14.15 20.54
C LEU A 81 4.17 13.76 20.15
N VAL A 82 3.79 14.13 18.93
CA VAL A 82 2.52 13.77 18.32
C VAL A 82 2.77 12.80 17.19
N THR A 83 2.00 11.73 17.14
CA THR A 83 1.87 10.90 15.94
C THR A 83 0.43 10.89 15.47
N GLY A 84 0.22 10.85 14.15
CA GLY A 84 -1.12 10.89 13.60
C GLY A 84 -1.16 10.65 12.11
N ALA A 85 -2.31 10.95 11.55
CA ALA A 85 -2.56 10.98 10.12
C ALA A 85 -3.10 12.36 9.72
N LEU A 86 -2.78 12.80 8.52
CA LEU A 86 -3.37 14.00 7.91
C LEU A 86 -4.01 13.63 6.58
N LEU A 87 -5.19 14.19 6.33
CA LEU A 87 -5.88 14.12 5.05
C LEU A 87 -5.75 15.48 4.39
N VAL A 88 -5.38 15.50 3.11
CA VAL A 88 -5.14 16.73 2.36
C VAL A 88 -6.20 16.84 1.26
N ASP A 89 -6.81 18.02 1.15
CA ASP A 89 -7.85 18.33 0.17
C ASP A 89 -8.98 17.29 0.14
N GLU A 90 -9.24 16.66 -1.02
CA GLU A 90 -10.21 15.56 -1.18
C GLU A 90 -9.52 14.19 -1.26
N GLU A 91 -8.24 14.10 -0.89
CA GLU A 91 -7.50 12.85 -0.93
C GLU A 91 -8.03 11.87 0.11
N GLN A 92 -8.46 10.69 -0.36
CA GLN A 92 -8.98 9.63 0.52
C GLN A 92 -7.88 8.89 1.29
N ARG A 93 -6.61 9.10 0.94
CA ARG A 93 -5.48 8.43 1.58
C ARG A 93 -4.88 9.32 2.68
N PRO A 94 -5.06 8.96 3.96
CA PRO A 94 -4.35 9.64 5.03
C PRO A 94 -2.84 9.39 4.93
N MET A 95 -2.05 10.44 5.13
CA MET A 95 -0.61 10.37 5.26
C MET A 95 -0.23 10.38 6.74
N ASN A 96 0.57 9.41 7.18
CA ASN A 96 1.03 9.42 8.56
C ASN A 96 2.07 10.53 8.76
N TYR A 97 2.09 11.11 9.95
CA TYR A 97 3.08 12.11 10.33
C TYR A 97 3.53 11.90 11.78
N SER A 98 4.71 12.44 12.07
CA SER A 98 5.22 12.65 13.42
C SER A 98 5.60 14.12 13.54
N GLN A 99 5.19 14.77 14.63
CA GLN A 99 5.54 16.14 14.91
C GLN A 99 5.99 16.29 16.36
N CYS A 100 7.09 16.99 16.57
CA CYS A 100 7.64 17.25 17.90
C CYS A 100 7.61 18.75 18.17
N PHE A 101 7.06 19.13 19.32
CA PHE A 101 7.02 20.51 19.80
C PHE A 101 7.82 20.64 21.09
N GLN A 102 8.56 21.73 21.22
CA GLN A 102 9.08 22.19 22.51
C GLN A 102 8.42 23.52 22.85
N LEU A 103 7.64 23.52 23.93
CA LEU A 103 7.03 24.71 24.48
C LEU A 103 7.92 25.30 25.57
N LEU A 104 8.09 26.62 25.57
CA LEU A 104 8.73 27.36 26.64
C LEU A 104 7.75 28.37 27.24
N PRO A 105 7.85 28.65 28.55
CA PRO A 105 7.04 29.69 29.18
C PRO A 105 7.44 31.07 28.63
N ASP A 106 6.47 31.95 28.43
CA ASP A 106 6.71 33.32 27.95
C ASP A 106 6.96 34.34 29.08
N GLY A 107 6.96 33.89 30.34
CA GLY A 107 7.12 34.72 31.52
C GLY A 107 5.84 35.45 31.98
N ALA A 108 4.77 35.42 31.18
CA ALA A 108 3.46 36.00 31.50
C ALA A 108 2.42 34.92 31.90
N GLY A 109 2.86 33.68 32.10
CA GLY A 109 2.00 32.55 32.46
C GLY A 109 1.44 31.78 31.26
N SER A 110 1.88 32.10 30.04
CA SER A 110 1.54 31.37 28.81
C SER A 110 2.76 30.63 28.26
N TYR A 111 2.56 29.92 27.15
CA TYR A 111 3.58 29.15 26.45
C TYR A 111 3.70 29.61 24.99
N PHE A 112 4.89 29.45 24.43
CA PHE A 112 5.15 29.60 22.99
C PHE A 112 5.94 28.40 22.47
N ILE A 113 5.87 28.17 21.17
CA ILE A 113 6.59 27.10 20.47
C ILE A 113 8.02 27.57 20.24
N PHE A 114 8.99 26.98 20.93
CA PHE A 114 10.41 27.22 20.70
C PHE A 114 10.95 26.37 19.56
N ASN A 115 10.67 25.06 19.57
CA ASN A 115 11.02 24.15 18.47
C ASN A 115 9.77 23.45 17.94
N ASP A 116 9.68 23.33 16.61
CA ASP A 116 8.66 22.59 15.88
C ASP A 116 9.35 21.73 14.82
N ILE A 117 9.22 20.42 14.88
CA ILE A 117 9.82 19.50 13.91
C ILE A 117 8.73 18.61 13.36
N PHE A 118 8.43 18.77 12.07
CA PHE A 118 7.42 18.01 11.36
C PHE A 118 8.05 17.08 10.32
N LYS A 119 7.59 15.82 10.32
CA LYS A 119 7.97 14.82 9.32
C LYS A 119 6.78 13.94 8.93
N LEU A 120 6.56 13.79 7.64
CA LEU A 120 5.72 12.74 7.07
C LEU A 120 6.40 11.39 7.30
N VAL A 121 5.62 10.45 7.82
CA VAL A 121 6.02 9.07 8.01
C VAL A 121 5.50 8.31 6.80
N PHE A 122 6.34 8.22 5.78
CA PHE A 122 6.09 7.32 4.67
C PHE A 122 6.23 5.89 5.19
N ALA A 123 5.25 5.03 4.87
CA ALA A 123 5.51 3.60 4.91
C ALA A 123 6.77 3.36 4.06
N PRO A 124 7.74 2.56 4.53
CA PRO A 124 8.87 2.22 3.69
C PRO A 124 8.30 1.73 2.36
N GLU A 125 8.69 2.37 1.25
CA GLU A 125 8.48 1.71 -0.03
C GLU A 125 9.11 0.32 0.13
N PRO A 126 8.41 -0.76 -0.28
CA PRO A 126 9.05 -2.06 -0.31
C PRO A 126 10.33 -1.85 -1.11
N VAL A 127 11.48 -2.05 -0.45
CA VAL A 127 12.75 -2.07 -1.14
C VAL A 127 12.63 -3.25 -2.07
N ILE A 128 12.23 -3.00 -3.32
CA ILE A 128 12.43 -3.95 -4.39
C ILE A 128 13.94 -4.07 -4.42
N HIS A 129 14.46 -5.12 -3.80
CA HIS A 129 15.85 -5.48 -3.89
C HIS A 129 16.05 -5.71 -5.39
N ARG A 130 16.52 -4.67 -6.10
CA ARG A 130 16.98 -4.78 -7.48
C ARG A 130 18.19 -5.69 -7.37
N TYR A 131 17.95 -7.00 -7.43
CA TYR A 131 19.00 -7.95 -7.69
C TYR A 131 19.62 -7.48 -9.01
N PRO A 132 20.92 -7.11 -9.02
CA PRO A 132 21.57 -6.80 -10.28
C PRO A 132 21.40 -8.05 -11.14
N ILE A 133 20.78 -7.89 -12.30
CA ILE A 133 20.74 -8.94 -13.31
C ILE A 133 22.18 -9.08 -13.78
N ALA A 134 22.96 -9.93 -13.12
CA ALA A 134 24.17 -10.46 -13.68
C ALA A 134 23.72 -11.44 -14.77
N PHE A 135 23.57 -10.94 -16.00
CA PHE A 135 23.55 -11.79 -17.19
C PHE A 135 24.92 -12.49 -17.21
N LYS A 136 25.00 -13.66 -16.58
CA LYS A 136 26.13 -14.55 -16.77
C LYS A 136 26.01 -15.03 -18.21
N GLU A 137 26.94 -14.62 -19.07
CA GLU A 137 27.06 -15.15 -20.42
C GLU A 137 26.97 -16.68 -20.34
N ILE A 138 26.02 -17.22 -21.10
CA ILE A 138 25.76 -18.65 -21.17
C ILE A 138 26.96 -19.27 -21.90
N SER A 139 27.96 -19.69 -21.12
CA SER A 139 28.96 -20.64 -21.60
C SER A 139 28.25 -21.96 -21.88
N ASN A 140 28.51 -22.51 -23.06
CA ASN A 140 27.83 -23.68 -23.63
C ASN A 140 28.15 -25.01 -22.92
N ASP A 141 28.84 -24.98 -21.78
CA ASP A 141 29.19 -26.16 -21.00
C ASP A 141 28.48 -26.18 -19.65
N ASP A 142 27.69 -27.23 -19.51
CA ASP A 142 27.17 -27.88 -18.32
C ASP A 142 25.97 -27.33 -17.50
N ASP A 143 25.02 -28.28 -17.39
CA ASP A 143 23.92 -28.45 -16.46
C ASP A 143 22.65 -27.57 -16.57
N ARG A 144 21.72 -28.01 -17.43
CA ARG A 144 20.30 -27.62 -17.43
C ARG A 144 19.58 -27.81 -16.07
N ARG A 145 20.23 -28.38 -15.05
CA ARG A 145 19.73 -28.43 -13.65
C ARG A 145 20.01 -27.15 -12.86
N GLY A 146 21.06 -26.38 -13.16
CA GLY A 146 21.42 -25.16 -12.44
C GLY A 146 20.48 -23.99 -12.71
N ILE A 147 20.09 -23.78 -13.98
CA ILE A 147 19.18 -22.71 -14.41
C ILE A 147 17.79 -22.87 -13.75
N ARG A 148 17.32 -24.11 -13.62
CA ARG A 148 16.06 -24.42 -12.91
C ARG A 148 16.13 -24.11 -11.41
N HIS A 149 17.31 -24.16 -10.78
CA HIS A 149 17.39 -23.84 -9.35
C HIS A 149 17.29 -22.35 -9.08
N GLU A 150 17.91 -21.50 -9.90
CA GLU A 150 17.92 -20.05 -9.70
C GLU A 150 16.56 -19.41 -10.04
N GLU A 151 15.89 -19.84 -11.13
CA GLU A 151 14.53 -19.40 -11.46
C GLU A 151 13.52 -19.81 -10.36
N PHE A 152 13.66 -21.01 -9.79
CA PHE A 152 12.82 -21.43 -8.67
C PHE A 152 13.09 -20.63 -7.39
N GLN A 153 14.33 -20.20 -7.13
CA GLN A 153 14.62 -19.33 -5.99
C GLN A 153 14.00 -17.94 -6.18
N TYR A 154 13.96 -17.44 -7.42
CA TYR A 154 13.31 -16.17 -7.76
C TYR A 154 11.78 -16.25 -7.58
N ILE A 155 11.15 -17.29 -8.13
CA ILE A 155 9.71 -17.55 -7.94
C ILE A 155 9.41 -17.76 -6.45
N ARG A 156 10.26 -18.50 -5.73
CA ARG A 156 10.11 -18.73 -4.29
C ARG A 156 10.22 -17.43 -3.50
N ALA A 157 11.15 -16.54 -3.83
CA ALA A 157 11.28 -15.24 -3.18
C ALA A 157 10.07 -14.34 -3.48
N MET A 158 9.67 -14.23 -4.75
CA MET A 158 8.51 -13.43 -5.18
C MET A 158 7.21 -13.90 -4.52
N VAL A 159 6.96 -15.22 -4.51
CA VAL A 159 5.78 -15.83 -3.86
C VAL A 159 5.87 -15.67 -2.35
N ARG A 160 7.03 -15.92 -1.74
CA ARG A 160 7.22 -15.81 -0.29
C ARG A 160 6.98 -14.39 0.19
N ASP A 161 7.52 -13.39 -0.48
CA ASP A 161 7.46 -12.01 -0.01
C ASP A 161 6.03 -11.45 -0.19
N SER A 162 5.36 -11.74 -1.32
CA SER A 162 3.93 -11.41 -1.52
C SER A 162 2.99 -12.14 -0.54
N LEU A 163 3.25 -13.42 -0.24
CA LEU A 163 2.49 -14.15 0.77
C LEU A 163 2.78 -13.66 2.19
N LEU A 164 4.04 -13.38 2.53
CA LEU A 164 4.44 -12.95 3.87
C LEU A 164 3.82 -11.62 4.21
N ASP A 165 3.78 -10.67 3.28
CA ASP A 165 3.16 -9.36 3.50
C ASP A 165 1.65 -9.53 3.74
N THR A 166 0.99 -10.39 2.96
CA THR A 166 -0.45 -10.69 3.13
C THR A 166 -0.73 -11.43 4.46
N LEU A 167 0.10 -12.40 4.83
CA LEU A 167 -0.04 -13.20 6.04
C LEU A 167 0.30 -12.40 7.30
N GLN A 168 1.36 -11.58 7.28
CA GLN A 168 1.74 -10.71 8.39
C GLN A 168 0.68 -9.62 8.61
N ALA A 169 0.16 -9.02 7.54
CA ALA A 169 -0.94 -8.06 7.64
C ALA A 169 -2.21 -8.70 8.25
N GLY A 170 -2.50 -9.96 7.90
CA GLY A 170 -3.63 -10.72 8.46
C GLY A 170 -3.45 -11.17 9.92
N LEU A 171 -2.23 -11.55 10.32
CA LEU A 171 -1.93 -12.00 11.68
C LEU A 171 -1.85 -10.85 12.70
N VAL A 172 -1.36 -9.67 12.29
CA VAL A 172 -1.12 -8.55 13.22
C VAL A 172 -2.39 -7.72 13.45
N ARG A 173 -3.23 -7.50 12.43
CA ARG A 173 -4.50 -6.75 12.56
C ARG A 173 -5.58 -7.24 11.56
N PRO A 174 -6.30 -8.33 11.87
CA PRO A 174 -7.25 -8.96 10.94
C PRO A 174 -8.43 -8.05 10.55
N GLU A 175 -8.80 -7.10 11.42
CA GLU A 175 -9.91 -6.16 11.23
C GLU A 175 -9.58 -5.03 10.26
N LYS A 176 -8.29 -4.65 10.11
CA LYS A 176 -7.83 -3.59 9.19
C LYS A 176 -7.26 -4.11 7.87
N LEU A 177 -7.27 -5.42 7.64
CA LEU A 177 -6.75 -6.01 6.41
C LEU A 177 -7.69 -5.69 5.23
N ASN A 178 -7.20 -4.89 4.28
CA ASN A 178 -7.85 -4.68 3.00
C ASN A 178 -7.64 -5.93 2.12
N THR A 179 -8.56 -6.89 2.27
CA THR A 179 -8.51 -8.19 1.59
C THR A 179 -8.72 -8.08 0.09
N GLN A 180 -9.40 -7.01 -0.34
CA GLN A 180 -9.54 -6.67 -1.75
C GLN A 180 -8.20 -6.30 -2.38
N HIS A 181 -7.42 -5.42 -1.74
CA HIS A 181 -6.09 -5.05 -2.23
C HIS A 181 -5.14 -6.25 -2.30
N ALA A 182 -5.14 -7.08 -1.25
CA ALA A 182 -4.33 -8.30 -1.22
C ALA A 182 -4.69 -9.29 -2.33
N SER A 183 -6.00 -9.45 -2.64
CA SER A 183 -6.45 -10.31 -3.75
C SER A 183 -5.98 -9.81 -5.12
N GLU A 184 -5.91 -8.50 -5.32
CA GLU A 184 -5.44 -7.90 -6.59
C GLU A 184 -3.92 -8.09 -6.76
N GLU A 185 -3.14 -7.81 -5.72
CA GLU A 185 -1.68 -7.98 -5.76
C GLU A 185 -1.29 -9.45 -6.02
N THR A 186 -1.93 -10.37 -5.30
CA THR A 186 -1.71 -11.80 -5.51
C THR A 186 -2.21 -12.27 -6.88
N GLY A 187 -3.29 -11.69 -7.40
CA GLY A 187 -3.78 -11.93 -8.76
C GLY A 187 -2.77 -11.55 -9.84
N VAL A 188 -2.09 -10.41 -9.69
CA VAL A 188 -1.01 -9.99 -10.62
C VAL A 188 0.16 -10.97 -10.58
N VAL A 189 0.56 -11.42 -9.39
CA VAL A 189 1.61 -12.44 -9.23
C VAL A 189 1.20 -13.75 -9.92
N CYS A 190 -0.08 -14.15 -9.84
CA CYS A 190 -0.59 -15.32 -10.56
C CYS A 190 -0.43 -15.22 -12.07
N ILE A 191 -0.54 -14.05 -12.69
CA ILE A 191 -0.35 -13.87 -14.14
C ILE A 191 1.06 -14.31 -14.53
N PHE A 192 2.07 -13.71 -13.91
CA PHE A 192 3.47 -14.00 -14.22
C PHE A 192 3.85 -15.43 -13.88
N LEU A 193 3.37 -15.93 -12.74
CA LEU A 193 3.64 -17.29 -12.29
C LEU A 193 3.04 -18.33 -13.25
N CYS A 194 1.76 -18.19 -13.61
CA CYS A 194 1.09 -19.14 -14.50
C CYS A 194 1.70 -19.12 -15.91
N PHE A 195 2.12 -17.94 -16.39
CA PHE A 195 2.80 -17.80 -17.67
C PHE A 195 4.17 -18.50 -17.66
N ALA A 196 5.01 -18.19 -16.67
CA ALA A 196 6.35 -18.77 -16.56
C ALA A 196 6.29 -20.29 -16.36
N LEU A 197 5.44 -20.78 -15.45
CA LEU A 197 5.31 -22.21 -15.17
C LEU A 197 4.64 -22.97 -16.31
N GLY A 198 3.70 -22.36 -17.03
CA GLY A 198 3.08 -22.93 -18.21
C GLY A 198 4.12 -23.20 -19.31
N ILE A 199 5.01 -22.24 -19.59
CA ILE A 199 6.09 -22.41 -20.56
C ILE A 199 7.13 -23.42 -20.05
N ALA A 200 7.56 -23.31 -18.79
CA ALA A 200 8.59 -24.17 -18.22
C ALA A 200 8.22 -25.66 -18.25
N ASN A 201 6.93 -25.98 -18.09
CA ASN A 201 6.44 -27.36 -18.09
C ASN A 201 5.90 -27.83 -19.45
N MET A 202 6.01 -27.02 -20.51
CA MET A 202 5.55 -27.40 -21.85
C MET A 202 6.44 -28.46 -22.53
N PHE A 203 7.65 -28.66 -22.01
CA PHE A 203 8.62 -29.64 -22.53
C PHE A 203 8.48 -31.05 -21.94
N HIS A 204 7.48 -31.30 -21.10
CA HIS A 204 7.17 -32.65 -20.60
C HIS A 204 6.42 -33.45 -21.68
N LEU A 205 6.88 -34.67 -21.99
CA LEU A 205 6.25 -35.59 -22.96
C LEU A 205 5.05 -36.38 -22.39
N SER A 206 4.53 -35.99 -21.22
CA SER A 206 3.42 -36.64 -20.53
C SER A 206 2.15 -35.78 -20.55
N ILE A 207 1.04 -36.27 -19.97
CA ILE A 207 -0.23 -35.52 -19.85
C ILE A 207 -0.07 -34.15 -19.17
N VAL A 208 1.05 -33.93 -18.47
CA VAL A 208 1.47 -32.64 -17.91
C VAL A 208 1.47 -31.55 -18.98
N ILE A 209 1.78 -31.83 -20.26
CA ILE A 209 1.77 -30.83 -21.32
C ILE A 209 0.40 -30.14 -21.48
N LEU A 210 -0.69 -30.88 -21.29
CA LEU A 210 -2.05 -30.33 -21.35
C LEU A 210 -2.31 -29.41 -20.15
N PHE A 211 -1.87 -29.79 -18.95
CA PHE A 211 -1.98 -28.96 -17.75
C PHE A 211 -1.11 -27.70 -17.83
N SER A 212 0.08 -27.81 -18.43
CA SER A 212 0.97 -26.67 -18.71
C SER A 212 0.34 -25.68 -19.69
N ALA A 213 -0.30 -26.18 -20.76
CA ALA A 213 -1.04 -25.34 -21.70
C ALA A 213 -2.24 -24.67 -21.02
N LEU A 214 -2.98 -25.39 -20.18
CA LEU A 214 -4.09 -24.81 -19.39
C LEU A 214 -3.59 -23.77 -18.37
N CYS A 215 -2.42 -24.00 -17.75
CA CYS A 215 -1.78 -23.04 -16.85
C CYS A 215 -1.40 -21.76 -17.61
N LEU A 216 -0.83 -21.88 -18.81
CA LEU A 216 -0.50 -20.75 -19.66
C LEU A 216 -1.75 -19.98 -20.11
N VAL A 217 -2.81 -20.68 -20.52
CA VAL A 217 -4.10 -20.04 -20.87
C VAL A 217 -4.69 -19.30 -19.66
N SER A 218 -4.54 -19.86 -18.46
CA SER A 218 -5.01 -19.23 -17.23
C SER A 218 -4.37 -17.86 -16.99
N SER A 219 -3.11 -17.62 -17.37
CA SER A 219 -2.49 -16.29 -17.21
C SER A 219 -3.21 -15.22 -18.05
N PHE A 220 -3.63 -15.57 -19.27
CA PHE A 220 -4.39 -14.65 -20.12
C PHE A 220 -5.80 -14.40 -19.58
N ILE A 221 -6.46 -15.46 -19.07
CA ILE A 221 -7.77 -15.33 -18.41
C ILE A 221 -7.66 -14.37 -17.21
N ILE A 222 -6.64 -14.52 -16.39
CA ILE A 222 -6.42 -13.68 -15.20
C ILE A 222 -6.21 -12.21 -15.58
N ILE A 223 -5.49 -11.91 -16.67
CA ILE A 223 -5.34 -10.52 -17.16
C ILE A 223 -6.71 -9.86 -17.39
N PHE A 224 -7.67 -10.57 -18.00
CA PHE A 224 -9.02 -10.04 -18.25
C PHE A 224 -9.83 -9.87 -16.97
N ILE A 225 -9.60 -10.73 -15.97
CA ILE A 225 -10.30 -10.65 -14.68
C ILE A 225 -9.76 -9.48 -13.86
N GLU A 226 -8.43 -9.32 -13.82
CA GLU A 226 -7.79 -8.28 -13.04
C GLU A 226 -7.92 -6.90 -13.68
N ILE A 227 -7.79 -6.81 -15.00
CA ILE A 227 -7.86 -5.55 -15.73
C ILE A 227 -9.21 -5.47 -16.49
N PRO A 228 -10.16 -4.60 -16.09
CA PRO A 228 -11.42 -4.41 -16.80
C PRO A 228 -11.22 -3.58 -18.09
N LEU A 229 -10.35 -4.03 -19.00
CA LEU A 229 -10.01 -3.35 -20.26
C LEU A 229 -11.23 -3.17 -21.18
N LEU A 230 -12.17 -4.11 -21.14
CA LEU A 230 -13.37 -4.10 -21.99
C LEU A 230 -14.35 -2.96 -21.66
N MET A 231 -14.36 -2.48 -20.41
CA MET A 231 -15.22 -1.37 -19.98
C MET A 231 -14.67 0.00 -20.41
N ARG A 232 -13.44 0.06 -20.97
CA ARG A 232 -12.78 1.33 -21.36
C ARG A 232 -12.60 1.51 -22.86
N VAL A 233 -12.55 0.43 -23.63
CA VAL A 233 -12.21 0.48 -25.07
C VAL A 233 -13.43 0.23 -25.96
N CYS A 234 -14.50 -0.39 -25.44
CA CYS A 234 -15.69 -0.72 -26.23
C CYS A 234 -16.83 0.28 -25.97
N PRO A 235 -17.55 0.75 -27.00
CA PRO A 235 -18.86 1.39 -26.82
C PRO A 235 -19.83 0.30 -26.38
N THR A 236 -20.10 0.21 -25.08
CA THR A 236 -20.82 -0.92 -24.50
C THR A 236 -22.34 -0.74 -24.61
N SER A 237 -23.04 -1.84 -24.93
CA SER A 237 -24.49 -1.90 -24.85
C SER A 237 -24.92 -2.22 -23.41
N SER A 238 -26.09 -1.74 -22.97
CA SER A 238 -26.59 -1.95 -21.59
C SER A 238 -26.72 -3.43 -21.19
N THR A 239 -26.91 -4.32 -22.17
CA THR A 239 -26.89 -5.78 -21.98
C THR A 239 -25.48 -6.34 -21.77
N PHE A 240 -24.47 -5.75 -22.43
CA PHE A 240 -23.06 -6.12 -22.26
C PHE A 240 -22.54 -5.66 -20.90
N ASP A 241 -22.91 -4.46 -20.44
CA ASP A 241 -22.53 -3.95 -19.12
C ASP A 241 -23.08 -4.84 -18.00
N SER A 242 -24.35 -5.24 -18.09
CA SER A 242 -24.99 -6.12 -17.12
C SER A 242 -24.35 -7.52 -17.07
N PHE A 243 -23.88 -8.02 -18.21
CA PHE A 243 -23.15 -9.27 -18.30
C PHE A 243 -21.74 -9.14 -17.70
N MET A 244 -21.02 -8.07 -18.03
CA MET A 244 -19.68 -7.80 -17.51
C MET A 244 -19.67 -7.59 -15.99
N GLN A 245 -20.71 -6.96 -15.44
CA GLN A 245 -20.87 -6.79 -14.00
C GLN A 245 -20.90 -8.11 -13.21
N ARG A 246 -21.28 -9.23 -13.84
CA ARG A 246 -21.25 -10.55 -13.18
C ARG A 246 -19.82 -11.06 -12.97
N PHE A 247 -18.93 -10.77 -13.91
CA PHE A 247 -17.50 -11.17 -13.86
C PHE A 247 -16.65 -10.25 -12.98
N THR A 248 -17.15 -9.07 -12.63
CA THR A 248 -16.45 -8.14 -11.73
C THR A 248 -16.75 -8.38 -10.25
N THR A 249 -17.69 -9.26 -9.90
CA THR A 249 -17.99 -9.57 -8.50
C THR A 249 -16.88 -10.39 -7.85
N ASN A 250 -16.57 -10.11 -6.59
CA ASN A 250 -15.55 -10.84 -5.82
C ASN A 250 -15.83 -12.35 -5.75
N TYR A 251 -17.10 -12.75 -5.65
CA TYR A 251 -17.49 -14.16 -5.66
C TYR A 251 -17.22 -14.84 -7.00
N MET A 252 -17.48 -14.16 -8.13
CA MET A 252 -17.19 -14.72 -9.44
C MET A 252 -15.69 -14.84 -9.68
N ARG A 253 -14.92 -13.82 -9.26
CA ARG A 253 -13.45 -13.87 -9.29
C ARG A 253 -12.94 -15.06 -8.46
N ALA A 254 -13.39 -15.19 -7.22
CA ALA A 254 -13.04 -16.31 -6.35
C ALA A 254 -13.33 -17.66 -7.00
N LEU A 255 -14.50 -17.82 -7.62
CA LEU A 255 -14.88 -19.04 -8.30
C LEU A 255 -13.97 -19.37 -9.49
N ILE A 256 -13.62 -18.38 -10.31
CA ILE A 256 -12.75 -18.59 -11.48
C ILE A 256 -11.33 -18.97 -11.02
N TYR A 257 -10.77 -18.27 -10.04
CA TYR A 257 -9.49 -18.62 -9.44
C TYR A 257 -9.50 -20.03 -8.84
N PHE A 258 -10.58 -20.40 -8.14
CA PHE A 258 -10.75 -21.73 -7.58
C PHE A 258 -10.82 -22.83 -8.65
N ALA A 259 -11.54 -22.59 -9.75
CA ALA A 259 -11.63 -23.53 -10.86
C ALA A 259 -10.27 -23.76 -11.52
N MET A 260 -9.51 -22.69 -11.77
CA MET A 260 -8.14 -22.79 -12.29
C MET A 260 -7.21 -23.49 -11.31
N ALA A 261 -7.32 -23.20 -10.01
CA ALA A 261 -6.55 -23.88 -8.97
C ALA A 261 -6.85 -25.39 -8.94
N ALA A 262 -8.12 -25.79 -9.02
CA ALA A 262 -8.53 -27.19 -9.01
C ALA A 262 -7.94 -27.95 -10.20
N ILE A 263 -7.92 -27.36 -11.40
CA ILE A 263 -7.25 -27.93 -12.58
C ILE A 263 -5.77 -28.18 -12.30
N GLN A 264 -5.08 -27.23 -11.66
CA GLN A 264 -3.67 -27.38 -11.34
C GLN A 264 -3.42 -28.38 -10.20
N TRP A 265 -4.32 -28.52 -9.22
CA TRP A 265 -4.25 -29.58 -8.22
C TRP A 265 -4.41 -30.97 -8.83
N ILE A 266 -5.31 -31.13 -9.82
CA ILE A 266 -5.47 -32.38 -10.57
C ILE A 266 -4.18 -32.72 -11.33
N SER A 267 -3.46 -31.73 -11.85
CA SER A 267 -2.20 -31.95 -12.57
C SER A 267 -1.14 -32.69 -11.72
N ILE A 268 -1.13 -32.46 -10.41
CA ILE A 268 -0.16 -33.05 -9.48
C ILE A 268 -0.39 -34.56 -9.33
N ALA A 269 -1.63 -35.02 -9.44
CA ALA A 269 -1.95 -36.45 -9.44
C ALA A 269 -1.37 -37.17 -10.67
N ALA A 270 -1.12 -36.46 -11.77
CA ALA A 270 -0.48 -36.99 -12.96
C ALA A 270 1.07 -36.92 -12.91
N GLY A 271 1.63 -36.07 -12.05
CA GLY A 271 3.06 -35.96 -11.81
C GLY A 271 3.42 -34.74 -10.97
N ILE A 272 4.40 -34.90 -10.06
CA ILE A 272 4.89 -33.79 -9.24
C ILE A 272 5.71 -32.85 -10.11
N THR A 273 5.21 -31.65 -10.35
CA THR A 273 5.85 -30.59 -11.14
C THR A 273 5.77 -29.25 -10.42
N SER A 274 6.39 -28.21 -10.99
CA SER A 274 6.28 -26.85 -10.44
C SER A 274 4.88 -26.25 -10.54
N LEU A 275 3.94 -26.87 -11.27
CA LEU A 275 2.53 -26.45 -11.31
C LEU A 275 1.87 -26.43 -9.93
N ILE A 276 2.44 -27.14 -8.92
CA ILE A 276 2.01 -27.04 -7.52
C ILE A 276 2.09 -25.62 -6.97
N ALA A 277 3.07 -24.82 -7.40
CA ALA A 277 3.20 -23.43 -6.97
C ALA A 277 2.07 -22.56 -7.55
N ALA A 278 1.69 -22.78 -8.81
CA ALA A 278 0.51 -22.15 -9.40
C ALA A 278 -0.77 -22.59 -8.67
N ALA A 279 -0.94 -23.89 -8.41
CA ALA A 279 -2.10 -24.43 -7.70
C ALA A 279 -2.28 -23.78 -6.31
N ALA A 280 -1.20 -23.70 -5.54
CA ALA A 280 -1.21 -23.08 -4.22
C ALA A 280 -1.57 -21.58 -4.28
N LEU A 281 -0.90 -20.82 -5.14
CA LEU A 281 -1.13 -19.37 -5.22
C LEU A 281 -2.53 -19.05 -5.75
N LEU A 282 -3.01 -19.73 -6.79
CA LEU A 282 -4.39 -19.58 -7.29
C LEU A 282 -5.42 -19.89 -6.20
N THR A 283 -5.17 -20.88 -5.35
CA THR A 283 -6.04 -21.22 -4.21
C THR A 283 -6.07 -20.10 -3.16
N ILE A 284 -4.90 -19.51 -2.86
CA ILE A 284 -4.79 -18.38 -1.92
C ILE A 284 -5.54 -17.17 -2.47
N THR A 285 -5.33 -16.81 -3.73
CA THR A 285 -6.02 -15.71 -4.39
C THR A 285 -7.54 -15.93 -4.41
N ALA A 286 -7.99 -17.16 -4.67
CA ALA A 286 -9.42 -17.52 -4.59
C ALA A 286 -9.99 -17.28 -3.18
N ALA A 287 -9.27 -17.69 -2.13
CA ALA A 287 -9.68 -17.49 -0.74
C ALA A 287 -9.73 -16.01 -0.36
N LEU A 288 -8.75 -15.21 -0.81
CA LEU A 288 -8.73 -13.76 -0.57
C LEU A 288 -9.91 -13.06 -1.22
N TYR A 289 -10.23 -13.40 -2.48
CA TYR A 289 -11.42 -12.87 -3.16
C TYR A 289 -12.73 -13.29 -2.48
N ALA A 290 -12.84 -14.55 -2.04
CA ALA A 290 -14.01 -15.01 -1.31
C ALA A 290 -14.18 -14.23 0.00
N LEU A 291 -13.09 -14.01 0.73
CA LEU A 291 -13.09 -13.30 2.01
C LEU A 291 -13.37 -11.80 1.83
N ALA A 292 -12.86 -11.17 0.77
CA ALA A 292 -13.24 -9.81 0.38
C ALA A 292 -14.73 -9.70 0.06
N GLY A 293 -15.30 -10.71 -0.61
CA GLY A 293 -16.74 -10.83 -0.85
C GLY A 293 -17.56 -10.94 0.43
N VAL A 294 -17.14 -11.76 1.39
CA VAL A 294 -17.79 -11.92 2.71
C VAL A 294 -17.71 -10.62 3.52
N LYS A 295 -16.60 -9.89 3.43
CA LYS A 295 -16.41 -8.58 4.09
C LYS A 295 -17.13 -7.43 3.39
N GLY A 296 -17.82 -7.67 2.26
CA GLY A 296 -18.52 -6.62 1.51
C GLY A 296 -17.60 -5.55 0.93
N GLN A 297 -16.31 -5.83 0.76
CA GLN A 297 -15.35 -4.90 0.19
C GLN A 297 -15.59 -4.82 -1.33
N ALA A 298 -15.95 -3.65 -1.85
CA ALA A 298 -16.14 -3.47 -3.29
C ALA A 298 -14.80 -3.55 -4.03
N PHE A 299 -14.80 -4.09 -5.25
CA PHE A 299 -13.62 -4.08 -6.12
C PHE A 299 -13.21 -2.63 -6.42
N THR A 300 -12.04 -2.22 -5.95
CA THR A 300 -11.42 -0.93 -6.25
C THR A 300 -10.13 -1.20 -7.01
N GLY A 301 -10.23 -1.32 -8.34
CA GLY A 301 -9.07 -1.68 -9.17
C GLY A 301 -7.83 -0.83 -8.85
N SER A 302 -6.68 -1.50 -8.73
CA SER A 302 -5.43 -0.88 -8.31
C SER A 302 -4.89 0.18 -9.29
N LYS A 303 -4.26 1.24 -8.76
CA LYS A 303 -3.62 2.32 -9.53
C LYS A 303 -2.51 1.83 -10.45
N THR A 304 -1.89 0.69 -10.12
CA THR A 304 -0.82 0.04 -10.91
C THR A 304 -1.30 -0.54 -12.25
N LEU A 305 -2.58 -0.85 -12.37
CA LEU A 305 -3.23 -1.37 -13.58
C LEU A 305 -4.24 -0.37 -14.17
N GLY A 306 -4.11 0.91 -13.77
CA GLY A 306 -4.93 2.02 -14.28
C GLY A 306 -6.25 2.23 -13.54
N GLY A 307 -6.42 1.77 -12.31
CA GLY A 307 -7.62 2.00 -11.50
C GLY A 307 -7.92 3.47 -11.19
N GLN A 308 -9.22 3.80 -11.07
CA GLN A 308 -9.97 5.07 -10.84
C GLN A 308 -9.32 6.47 -10.99
N GLY A 309 -8.01 6.67 -10.81
CA GLY A 309 -7.34 7.97 -10.96
C GLY A 309 -7.34 8.55 -12.37
N VAL A 310 -7.52 7.73 -13.42
CA VAL A 310 -7.67 8.21 -14.80
C VAL A 310 -9.13 8.58 -15.13
N ALA A 311 -10.10 8.04 -14.39
CA ALA A 311 -11.53 8.21 -14.69
C ALA A 311 -12.11 9.57 -14.26
N GLN A 312 -11.35 10.38 -13.51
CA GLN A 312 -11.74 11.74 -13.09
C GLN A 312 -10.94 12.83 -13.82
N MET A 313 -10.01 12.45 -14.72
CA MET A 313 -9.19 13.41 -15.48
C MET A 313 -9.57 13.52 -16.96
N ILE A 314 -10.70 12.92 -17.38
CA ILE A 314 -11.29 13.16 -18.70
C ILE A 314 -12.72 13.66 -18.49
N VAL A 315 -12.82 14.95 -18.19
CA VAL A 315 -13.91 15.81 -18.67
C VAL A 315 -13.29 16.82 -19.62
#